data_AF-A0AAV4ZPK4-F1
#
_entry.id   AF-A0AAV4ZPK4-F1
#
_cell.length_a   1.000
_cell.length_b   1.000
_cell.length_c   1.000
_cell.angle_alpha   90.00
_cell.angle_beta   90.00
_cell.angle_gamma   90.00
#
_symmetry.space_group_name_H-M   'P 1'
#
loop_
_entity.id
_entity.type
_entity.pdbx_description
1 polymer ?
#
loop_
_entity_poly.entity_id
_entity_poly.type
_entity_poly.pdbx_seq_one_letter_code
_entity_poly.pdbx_strand_id
1 'polypeptide(L)' 'MTRAETLRVFEELLAAERPVNAGEADAAIWARLDAVEGLAAQRAALAELERGAAGLDAGSAFMPILLDTLARHRARLAEP' A
#
# COMPACT_ATOMS: atom_id res chain seq x y z
N MET A 1 11.69 3.77 -1.77
CA MET A 1 11.37 2.72 -0.77
C MET A 1 11.25 1.37 -1.47
N THR A 2 11.66 0.28 -0.84
CA THR A 2 11.54 -1.09 -1.39
C THR A 2 10.18 -1.72 -1.07
N ARG A 3 9.82 -2.80 -1.77
CA ARG A 3 8.60 -3.57 -1.49
C ARG A 3 8.57 -4.09 -0.05
N ALA A 4 9.69 -4.66 0.42
CA ALA A 4 9.78 -5.25 1.76
C ALA A 4 9.60 -4.19 2.86
N GLU A 5 10.22 -3.02 2.71
CA GLU A 5 10.04 -1.90 3.65
C GLU A 5 8.58 -1.42 3.66
N THR A 6 7.92 -1.38 2.51
CA THR A 6 6.51 -0.98 2.42
C THR A 6 5.58 -1.95 3.14
N LEU A 7 5.79 -3.26 2.94
CA LEU A 7 4.99 -4.29 3.61
C LEU A 7 5.23 -4.30 5.12
N ARG A 8 6.47 -4.07 5.55
CA ARG A 8 6.80 -3.93 6.97
C ARG A 8 6.04 -2.78 7.63
N VAL A 9 5.91 -1.62 6.96
CA VAL A 9 5.08 -0.52 7.48
C VAL A 9 3.63 -0.96 7.64
N PHE A 10 3.07 -1.72 6.70
CA PHE A 10 1.70 -2.24 6.84
C PHE A 10 1.57 -3.22 8.02
N GLU A 11 2.55 -4.09 8.22
CA GLU A 11 2.58 -5.03 9.36
C GLU A 11 2.67 -4.28 10.70
N GLU A 12 3.51 -3.24 10.79
CA GLU A 12 3.65 -2.41 11.99
C GLU A 12 2.36 -1.63 12.29
N LEU A 13 1.71 -1.06 11.26
CA LEU A 13 0.41 -0.39 11.39
C LEU A 13 -0.71 -1.35 11.79
N LEU A 14 -0.70 -2.56 11.25
CA LEU A 14 -1.65 -3.62 11.60
C LEU A 14 -1.47 -4.06 13.05
N ALA A 15 -0.23 -4.29 13.49
CA ALA A 15 0.09 -4.68 14.86
C ALA A 15 -0.22 -3.58 15.88
N ALA A 16 -0.17 -2.32 15.47
CA ALA A 16 -0.56 -1.20 16.32
C ALA A 16 -2.09 -1.08 16.51
N GLU A 17 -2.90 -1.80 15.73
CA GLU A 17 -4.36 -1.68 15.64
C GLU A 17 -4.83 -0.22 15.57
N ARG A 18 -4.08 0.65 14.87
CA ARG A 18 -4.39 2.07 14.75
C ARG A 18 -5.09 2.34 13.41
N PRO A 19 -6.44 2.28 13.35
CA PRO A 19 -7.19 2.59 12.13
C PRO A 19 -7.03 4.05 11.68
N VAL A 20 -6.44 4.92 12.51
CA VAL A 20 -6.33 6.36 12.22
C VAL A 20 -5.16 6.71 11.28
N ASN A 21 -4.19 5.80 11.08
CA ASN A 21 -2.95 6.10 10.36
C ASN A 21 -2.98 5.76 8.87
N ALA A 22 -4.14 5.95 8.21
CA ALA A 22 -4.27 5.81 6.75
C ALA A 22 -3.21 6.65 5.99
N GLY A 23 -2.82 7.81 6.54
CA GLY A 23 -1.80 8.68 5.95
C GLY A 23 -0.40 8.09 5.90
N GLU A 24 -0.04 7.22 6.86
CA GLU A 24 1.28 6.57 6.88
C GLU A 24 1.34 5.45 5.83
N ALA A 25 0.26 4.68 5.69
CA ALA A 25 0.12 3.70 4.62
C ALA A 25 0.15 4.37 3.23
N ASP A 26 -0.54 5.50 3.08
CA ASP A 26 -0.57 6.29 1.84
C ASP A 26 0.83 6.81 1.46
N ALA A 27 1.54 7.42 2.42
CA ALA A 27 2.90 7.92 2.22
C ALA A 27 3.87 6.78 1.86
N ALA A 28 3.74 5.63 2.51
CA ALA A 28 4.53 4.43 2.23
C ALA A 28 4.30 3.91 0.79
N ILE A 29 3.04 3.81 0.36
CA ILE A 29 2.69 3.43 -1.01
C ILE A 29 3.28 4.44 -2.00
N TRP A 30 3.10 5.73 -1.74
CA TRP A 30 3.62 6.77 -2.62
C TRP A 30 5.14 6.73 -2.75
N ALA A 31 5.88 6.59 -1.65
CA ALA A 31 7.34 6.48 -1.65
C ALA A 31 7.88 5.23 -2.37
N ARG A 32 7.06 4.16 -2.47
CA ARG A 32 7.39 2.97 -3.28
C ARG A 32 7.17 3.21 -4.77
N LEU A 33 6.10 3.91 -5.13
CA LEU A 33 5.75 4.23 -6.52
C LEU A 33 6.69 5.29 -7.10
N ASP A 34 7.01 6.34 -6.34
CA ASP A 34 7.91 7.41 -6.75
C ASP A 34 9.35 6.91 -6.98
N ALA A 35 9.73 5.83 -6.29
CA ALA A 35 11.05 5.20 -6.46
C ALA A 35 11.21 4.37 -7.74
N VAL A 36 10.17 4.20 -8.56
CA VAL A 36 10.25 3.50 -9.85
C VAL A 36 9.85 4.41 -11.00
N GLU A 37 10.62 4.34 -12.08
CA GLU A 37 10.44 5.17 -13.25
C GLU A 37 9.42 4.54 -14.22
N GLY A 38 8.45 5.35 -14.63
CA GLY A 38 7.47 4.99 -15.65
C GLY A 38 6.17 4.38 -15.11
N LEU A 39 5.06 4.76 -15.74
CA LEU A 39 3.71 4.37 -15.33
C LEU A 39 3.49 2.85 -15.28
N ALA A 40 4.09 2.11 -16.22
CA ALA A 40 4.01 0.65 -16.25
C ALA A 40 4.71 0.00 -15.03
N ALA A 41 5.89 0.52 -14.64
CA ALA A 41 6.63 0.03 -13.48
C ALA A 41 5.92 0.40 -12.17
N GLN A 42 5.31 1.59 -12.10
CA GLN A 42 4.47 2.00 -10.98
C GLN A 42 3.25 1.09 -10.81
N ARG A 43 2.53 0.78 -11.91
CA ARG A 43 1.39 -0.17 -11.88
C ARG A 43 1.83 -1.57 -11.43
N ALA A 44 2.98 -2.05 -11.91
CA ALA A 44 3.52 -3.34 -11.49
C ALA A 44 3.90 -3.35 -10.00
N ALA A 45 4.56 -2.29 -9.52
CA ALA A 45 4.90 -2.12 -8.11
C ALA A 45 3.66 -2.08 -7.21
N LEU A 46 2.59 -1.39 -7.63
CA LEU A 46 1.33 -1.37 -6.89
C LEU A 46 0.69 -2.77 -6.81
N ALA A 47 0.65 -3.50 -7.92
CA ALA A 47 0.11 -4.86 -7.94
C ALA A 47 0.90 -5.83 -7.04
N GLU A 48 2.21 -5.62 -6.88
CA GLU A 48 3.02 -6.37 -5.92
C GLU A 48 2.69 -6.06 -4.46
N LEU A 49 2.31 -4.82 -4.16
CA LEU A 49 1.85 -4.41 -2.83
C LEU A 49 0.48 -4.99 -2.53
N GLU A 50 -0.46 -4.96 -3.48
CA GLU A 50 -1.79 -5.58 -3.36
C GLU A 50 -1.69 -7.08 -3.05
N ARG A 51 -0.81 -7.81 -3.77
CA ARG A 51 -0.55 -9.23 -3.49
C ARG A 51 0.09 -9.46 -2.12
N GLY A 52 0.96 -8.57 -1.67
CA GLY A 52 1.55 -8.66 -0.34
C GLY A 52 0.54 -8.39 0.77
N ALA A 53 -0.30 -7.38 0.60
CA ALA A 53 -1.35 -7.02 1.55
C ALA A 53 -2.41 -8.13 1.70
N ALA A 54 -2.67 -8.91 0.64
CA ALA A 54 -3.57 -10.06 0.72
C ALA A 54 -3.10 -11.18 1.68
N GLY A 55 -1.80 -11.19 2.05
CA GLY A 55 -1.24 -12.12 3.03
C GLY A 55 -1.29 -11.62 4.48
N LEU A 56 -1.77 -10.39 4.71
CA LEU A 56 -1.90 -9.79 6.04
C LEU A 56 -3.19 -10.25 6.74
N ASP A 57 -3.28 -10.04 8.06
CA ASP A 57 -4.41 -10.47 8.87
C ASP A 57 -5.72 -9.74 8.51
N ALA A 58 -6.61 -10.45 7.82
CA ALA A 58 -7.93 -9.96 7.40
C ALA A 58 -8.88 -9.63 8.57
N GLY A 59 -8.60 -10.07 9.79
CA GLY A 59 -9.37 -9.74 10.99
C GLY A 59 -9.12 -8.33 11.53
N SER A 60 -8.07 -7.65 11.07
CA SER A 60 -7.71 -6.31 11.56
C SER A 60 -8.65 -5.21 11.03
N ALA A 61 -9.03 -4.29 11.91
CA ALA A 61 -9.77 -3.07 11.55
C ALA A 61 -9.00 -2.14 10.59
N PHE A 62 -7.68 -2.32 10.45
CA PHE A 62 -6.84 -1.57 9.52
C PHE A 62 -6.94 -2.08 8.08
N MET A 63 -7.25 -3.36 7.86
CA MET A 63 -7.26 -3.94 6.52
C MET A 63 -8.22 -3.26 5.54
N PRO A 64 -9.47 -2.92 5.91
CA PRO A 64 -10.36 -2.18 5.02
C PRO A 64 -9.76 -0.83 4.56
N ILE A 65 -9.05 -0.13 5.44
CA ILE A 65 -8.42 1.16 5.15
C ILE A 65 -7.22 1.00 4.21
N LEU A 66 -6.40 -0.03 4.44
CA LEU A 66 -5.26 -0.33 3.58
C LEU A 66 -5.73 -0.67 2.15
N LEU A 67 -6.75 -1.52 2.02
CA LEU A 67 -7.31 -1.93 0.73
C LEU A 67 -7.92 -0.75 -0.03
N ASP A 68 -8.65 0.13 0.65
CA ASP A 68 -9.20 1.36 0.07
C ASP A 68 -8.09 2.33 -0.39
N THR A 69 -7.00 2.44 0.39
CA THR A 69 -5.83 3.25 0.01
C THR A 69 -5.15 2.71 -1.25
N LEU A 70 -4.91 1.40 -1.33
CA LEU A 70 -4.36 0.75 -2.53
C LEU A 70 -5.27 0.97 -3.75
N ALA A 71 -6.60 0.85 -3.57
CA ALA A 71 -7.57 1.07 -4.63
C ALA A 71 -7.54 2.51 -5.18
N ARG A 72 -7.38 3.52 -4.31
CA ARG A 72 -7.20 4.92 -4.75
C ARG A 72 -5.94 5.11 -5.59
N HIS A 73 -4.81 4.55 -5.17
CA HIS A 73 -3.57 4.61 -5.96
C HIS A 73 -3.74 3.90 -7.31
N ARG A 74 -4.45 2.78 -7.35
CA ARG A 74 -4.75 2.06 -8.59
C ARG A 74 -5.59 2.90 -9.55
N ALA A 75 -6.62 3.57 -9.03
CA ALA A 75 -7.45 4.47 -9.82
C ALA A 75 -6.62 5.62 -10.41
N ARG A 76 -5.78 6.27 -9.59
CA ARG A 76 -4.91 7.36 -10.05
C ARG A 76 -3.93 6.93 -11.13
N LEU A 77 -3.34 5.73 -11.00
CA LEU A 77 -2.45 5.20 -12.03
C LEU A 77 -3.18 4.74 -13.30
N ALA A 78 -4.51 4.59 -13.26
CA ALA A 78 -5.33 4.23 -14.42
C ALA A 78 -5.83 5.45 -15.21
N GLU A 79 -5.70 6.65 -14.66
CA GLU A 79 -5.97 7.90 -15.39
C GLU A 79 -5.00 8.04 -16.58
N PRO A 80 -5.49 8.50 -17.74
CA PRO A 80 -4.73 8.58 -18.99
C PRO A 80 -3.66 9.69 -19.02
#